data_AF-A0A920D8Y6-F1
#
_entry.id   AF-A0A920D8Y6-F1
#
_cell.length_a   1.000
_cell.length_b   1.000
_cell.length_c   1.000
_cell.angle_alpha   90.00
_cell.angle_beta   90.00
_cell.angle_gamma   90.00
#
_symmetry.space_group_name_H-M   'P 1'
#
loop_
_entity.id
_entity.type
_entity.pdbx_description
1 polymer ?
#
loop_
_entity_poly.entity_id
_entity_poly.type
_entity_poly.pdbx_seq_one_letter_code
_entity_poly.pdbx_strand_id
1 'polypeptide(L)'
;MKAKVLTGLLAVSVLAACSNTDGSKTAQTAPSVQPPASAAPSPSATPKTYEKVTVGDFTQEKVITKEYIVPSTYKKFFAASEAGPLVPGLQQGIIPQGMTYLKEKNWLIISYYRDDKQPSLVSVTDLNTGKLIKTLKLYSTDSTPYTGHAGGVTVSGKHLWVGSDSKVYQIDLADLEKAQDGGKLVFKNIFPTEAKASYVVYADGILWVGEYADGTDYPTSETHYLKNSENKTNKAWAAGYKLDSATDSIAQTQQKGSDGKLIPDVILSTPDKIQGMELFQGEFVLSQSGGRSNDSLLITYPNPLKDKPFTEVTIGSVQVPVHMFDGKNKKEAIIVPPMTEGIVARDKQLGILFESGAEKYRNGSFPLDEVYWFSKQ
;
A
#
# COMPACT_ATOMS: atom_id res chain seq x y z
N MET A 1 14.97 0.01 43.28
CA MET A 1 16.05 -0.93 42.91
C MET A 1 15.46 -2.32 42.80
N LYS A 2 15.69 -2.99 41.66
CA LYS A 2 15.80 -4.45 41.39
C LYS A 2 14.81 -5.40 42.09
N ALA A 3 14.14 -6.37 41.45
CA ALA A 3 14.21 -6.93 40.11
C ALA A 3 12.91 -7.73 39.86
N LYS A 4 12.48 -7.82 38.60
CA LYS A 4 11.51 -8.81 38.12
C LYS A 4 12.28 -9.85 37.31
N VAL A 5 12.17 -11.12 37.69
CA VAL A 5 12.40 -12.28 36.82
C VAL A 5 11.43 -13.38 37.29
N LEU A 6 10.56 -13.84 36.39
CA LEU A 6 10.23 -15.23 36.02
C LEU A 6 8.88 -15.20 35.28
N THR A 7 8.85 -15.34 33.94
CA THR A 7 8.62 -16.59 33.18
C THR A 7 7.15 -17.00 33.09
N GLY A 8 6.62 -17.06 31.86
CA GLY A 8 5.37 -17.72 31.50
C GLY A 8 5.40 -18.03 30.00
N LEU A 9 5.88 -19.20 29.62
CA LEU A 9 5.17 -20.46 29.33
C LEU A 9 4.44 -20.47 27.98
N LEU A 10 5.04 -21.20 27.04
CA LEU A 10 4.45 -21.72 25.81
C LEU A 10 3.31 -22.68 26.16
N ALA A 11 2.12 -22.50 25.58
CA ALA A 11 1.05 -23.49 25.60
C ALA A 11 0.99 -24.20 24.25
N VAL A 12 1.42 -25.46 24.24
CA VAL A 12 1.18 -26.45 23.18
C VAL A 12 -0.04 -27.26 23.61
N SER A 13 -1.12 -27.24 22.83
CA SER A 13 -2.27 -28.12 23.03
C SER A 13 -2.17 -29.34 22.11
N VAL A 14 -1.87 -30.48 22.72
CA VAL A 14 -2.03 -31.83 22.15
C VAL A 14 -3.43 -32.31 22.51
N LEU A 15 -4.20 -32.79 21.53
CA LEU A 15 -5.40 -33.59 21.77
C LEU A 15 -5.18 -34.96 21.12
N ALA A 16 -5.08 -35.98 21.98
CA ALA A 16 -5.05 -37.38 21.62
C ALA A 16 -6.45 -38.00 21.77
N ALA A 17 -6.66 -39.07 21.01
CA ALA A 17 -7.92 -39.73 20.70
C ALA A 17 -8.52 -40.57 21.83
N CYS A 18 -9.79 -40.94 21.66
CA CYS A 18 -10.36 -42.20 22.15
C CYS A 18 -11.08 -42.93 21.00
N SER A 19 -10.81 -44.22 20.91
CA SER A 19 -11.21 -45.22 19.93
C SER A 19 -12.48 -45.99 20.31
N ASN A 20 -13.05 -46.70 19.32
CA ASN A 20 -13.66 -48.05 19.34
C ASN A 20 -14.66 -48.13 18.16
N THR A 21 -14.86 -49.20 17.37
CA THR A 21 -14.34 -50.58 17.23
C THR A 21 -14.92 -51.14 15.92
N ASP A 22 -14.15 -52.00 15.26
CA ASP A 22 -14.41 -53.04 14.23
C ASP A 22 -15.72 -53.17 13.44
N GLY A 23 -15.54 -53.41 12.13
CA GLY A 23 -16.52 -54.02 11.22
C GLY A 23 -15.94 -54.21 9.80
N SER A 24 -15.63 -55.45 9.43
CA SER A 24 -14.89 -55.82 8.21
C SER A 24 -15.75 -55.88 6.93
N LYS A 25 -15.15 -55.38 5.84
CA LYS A 25 -15.21 -55.79 4.41
C LYS A 25 -16.56 -55.81 3.66
N THR A 26 -16.63 -55.04 2.58
CA THR A 26 -16.55 -55.57 1.19
C THR A 26 -16.25 -54.45 0.20
N ALA A 27 -15.38 -54.76 -0.76
CA ALA A 27 -14.91 -53.85 -1.80
C ALA A 27 -15.92 -53.77 -2.96
N GLN A 28 -16.24 -52.56 -3.40
CA GLN A 28 -16.80 -52.30 -4.72
C GLN A 28 -15.92 -51.26 -5.42
N THR A 29 -15.38 -51.69 -6.56
CA THR A 29 -14.55 -50.92 -7.48
C THR A 29 -15.33 -49.76 -8.08
N ALA A 30 -14.93 -48.53 -7.80
CA ALA A 30 -15.40 -47.35 -8.51
C ALA A 30 -14.60 -47.17 -9.83
N PRO A 31 -15.25 -46.74 -10.92
CA PRO A 31 -14.61 -46.65 -12.23
C PRO A 31 -13.55 -45.55 -12.27
N SER A 32 -12.44 -45.83 -12.96
CA SER A 32 -11.33 -44.91 -13.22
C SER A 32 -11.82 -43.70 -14.02
N VAL A 33 -11.88 -42.54 -13.37
CA VAL A 33 -12.05 -41.26 -14.06
C VAL A 33 -10.70 -40.89 -14.67
N GLN A 34 -10.62 -40.88 -15.99
CA GLN A 34 -9.48 -40.31 -16.72
C GLN A 34 -9.26 -38.86 -16.27
N PRO A 35 -8.00 -38.43 -16.07
CA PRO A 35 -7.72 -37.02 -15.82
C PRO A 35 -8.20 -36.18 -17.02
N PRO A 36 -8.90 -35.06 -16.80
CA PRO A 36 -9.32 -34.20 -17.90
C PRO A 36 -8.10 -33.66 -18.65
N ALA A 37 -8.24 -33.63 -19.97
CA ALA A 37 -7.24 -33.18 -20.91
C ALA A 37 -6.63 -31.82 -20.51
N SER A 38 -5.31 -31.73 -20.71
CA SER A 38 -4.48 -30.53 -20.66
C SER A 38 -5.27 -29.29 -21.11
N ALA A 39 -5.48 -28.37 -20.17
CA ALA A 39 -5.97 -27.03 -20.47
C ALA A 39 -4.91 -26.32 -21.34
N ALA A 40 -5.34 -25.87 -22.51
CA ALA A 40 -4.54 -25.05 -23.40
C ALA A 40 -4.00 -23.80 -22.69
N PRO A 41 -2.81 -23.30 -23.05
CA PRO A 41 -2.26 -22.08 -22.48
C PRO A 41 -3.22 -20.89 -22.73
N SER A 42 -3.49 -20.14 -21.67
CA SER A 42 -4.08 -18.79 -21.74
C SER A 42 -3.31 -17.92 -22.76
N PRO A 43 -3.93 -16.90 -23.37
CA PRO A 43 -3.26 -16.05 -24.34
C PRO A 43 -2.06 -15.38 -23.65
N SER A 44 -0.89 -15.91 -23.96
CA SER A 44 0.37 -15.44 -23.42
C SER A 44 0.62 -14.05 -24.00
N ALA A 45 0.59 -13.03 -23.14
CA ALA A 45 1.52 -11.93 -23.35
C ALA A 45 2.91 -12.57 -23.51
N THR A 46 3.65 -12.20 -24.54
CA THR A 46 5.04 -12.66 -24.70
C THR A 46 5.77 -12.42 -23.38
N PRO A 47 6.47 -13.41 -22.80
CA PRO A 47 7.16 -13.23 -21.53
C PRO A 47 8.07 -12.02 -21.61
N LYS A 48 7.81 -10.98 -20.80
CA LYS A 48 8.71 -9.83 -20.72
C LYS A 48 10.04 -10.33 -20.18
N THR A 49 11.09 -10.21 -20.99
CA THR A 49 12.45 -10.48 -20.56
C THR A 49 12.97 -9.25 -19.83
N TYR A 50 13.43 -9.44 -18.61
CA TYR A 50 14.01 -8.38 -17.79
C TYR A 50 15.52 -8.57 -17.71
N GLU A 51 16.27 -7.55 -18.08
CA GLU A 51 17.70 -7.47 -17.81
C GLU A 51 17.92 -7.01 -16.37
N LYS A 52 18.91 -7.61 -15.68
CA LYS A 52 19.37 -7.07 -14.41
C LYS A 52 19.96 -5.68 -14.62
N VAL A 53 19.43 -4.70 -13.89
CA VAL A 53 20.00 -3.36 -13.81
C VAL A 53 20.64 -3.18 -12.44
N THR A 54 21.84 -2.61 -12.39
CA THR A 54 22.51 -2.23 -11.14
C THR A 54 22.74 -0.73 -11.14
N VAL A 55 22.28 -0.06 -10.07
CA VAL A 55 22.47 1.38 -9.86
C VAL A 55 22.91 1.56 -8.40
N GLY A 56 24.15 2.00 -8.22
CA GLY A 56 24.77 2.11 -6.90
C GLY A 56 24.73 0.78 -6.15
N ASP A 57 24.20 0.83 -4.93
CA ASP A 57 24.08 -0.33 -4.03
C ASP A 57 22.87 -1.23 -4.35
N PHE A 58 22.03 -0.87 -5.32
CA PHE A 58 20.74 -1.50 -5.57
C PHE A 58 20.64 -2.13 -6.95
N THR A 59 19.84 -3.18 -7.04
CA THR A 59 19.54 -3.85 -8.30
C THR A 59 18.06 -3.84 -8.60
N GLN A 60 17.72 -3.87 -9.88
CA GLN A 60 16.40 -4.19 -10.38
C GLN A 60 16.53 -5.50 -11.17
N GLU A 61 16.07 -6.60 -10.58
CA GLU A 61 16.23 -7.95 -11.14
C GLU A 61 15.07 -8.86 -10.74
N LYS A 62 14.81 -9.91 -11.52
CA LYS A 62 13.84 -10.93 -11.15
C LYS A 62 14.31 -11.62 -9.87
N VAL A 63 13.41 -11.73 -8.90
CA VAL A 63 13.66 -12.43 -7.64
C VAL A 63 12.71 -13.60 -7.42
N ILE A 64 11.60 -13.63 -8.17
CA ILE A 64 10.70 -14.77 -8.25
C ILE A 64 11.13 -15.63 -9.44
N THR A 65 11.84 -16.71 -9.14
CA THR A 65 12.31 -17.70 -10.14
C THR A 65 11.40 -18.91 -10.24
N LYS A 66 10.56 -19.14 -9.24
CA LYS A 66 9.56 -20.21 -9.26
C LYS A 66 8.45 -19.81 -10.23
N GLU A 67 8.14 -20.70 -11.17
CA GLU A 67 6.93 -20.56 -11.98
C GLU A 67 5.70 -20.93 -11.14
N TYR A 68 4.72 -20.04 -11.13
CA TYR A 68 3.45 -20.28 -10.45
C TYR A 68 2.35 -20.48 -11.49
N ILE A 69 1.52 -21.51 -11.30
CA ILE A 69 0.26 -21.62 -12.00
C ILE A 69 -0.66 -20.56 -11.42
N VAL A 70 -1.10 -19.61 -12.25
CA VAL A 70 -2.03 -18.54 -11.85
C VAL A 70 -3.34 -19.16 -11.33
N PRO A 71 -3.68 -19.00 -10.03
CA PRO A 71 -4.95 -19.48 -9.49
C PRO A 71 -6.14 -18.86 -10.22
N SER A 72 -7.24 -19.60 -10.33
CA SER A 72 -8.48 -19.11 -10.94
C SER A 72 -8.95 -17.77 -10.35
N THR A 73 -8.75 -17.59 -9.04
CA THR A 73 -9.04 -16.37 -8.29
C THR A 73 -8.37 -15.13 -8.88
N TYR A 74 -7.15 -15.23 -9.41
CA TYR A 74 -6.39 -14.08 -9.93
C TYR A 74 -6.51 -13.90 -11.45
N LYS A 75 -7.20 -14.82 -12.16
CA LYS A 75 -7.30 -14.76 -13.63
C LYS A 75 -7.90 -13.46 -14.13
N LYS A 76 -8.93 -12.93 -13.46
CA LYS A 76 -9.55 -11.64 -13.84
C LYS A 76 -8.53 -10.49 -13.76
N PHE A 77 -7.73 -10.47 -12.69
CA PHE A 77 -6.68 -9.48 -12.50
C PHE A 77 -5.62 -9.57 -13.61
N PHE A 78 -5.02 -10.74 -13.82
CA PHE A 78 -3.96 -10.90 -14.82
C PHE A 78 -4.46 -10.74 -16.26
N ALA A 79 -5.70 -11.11 -16.57
CA ALA A 79 -6.27 -10.89 -17.89
C ALA A 79 -6.48 -9.41 -18.24
N ALA A 80 -6.59 -8.55 -17.22
CA ALA A 80 -6.76 -7.11 -17.37
C ALA A 80 -5.49 -6.31 -17.03
N SER A 81 -4.37 -7.00 -16.73
CA SER A 81 -3.13 -6.36 -16.29
C SER A 81 -1.96 -6.65 -17.20
N GLU A 82 -1.07 -5.68 -17.31
CA GLU A 82 0.22 -5.85 -17.94
C GLU A 82 1.33 -5.75 -16.89
N ALA A 83 2.29 -6.69 -16.91
CA ALA A 83 3.47 -6.59 -16.06
C ALA A 83 4.27 -5.33 -16.43
N GLY A 84 4.60 -4.52 -15.44
CA GLY A 84 5.37 -3.28 -15.53
C GLY A 84 6.86 -3.50 -15.26
N PRO A 85 7.59 -2.46 -14.79
CA PRO A 85 8.96 -2.65 -14.35
C PRO A 85 9.01 -3.55 -13.11
N LEU A 86 10.14 -4.25 -12.96
CA LEU A 86 10.48 -4.90 -11.70
C LEU A 86 10.64 -3.88 -10.60
N VAL A 87 10.17 -4.21 -9.40
CA VAL A 87 10.37 -3.39 -8.21
C VAL A 87 11.87 -3.41 -7.85
N PRO A 88 12.55 -2.26 -7.81
CA PRO A 88 13.95 -2.21 -7.44
C PRO A 88 14.21 -2.62 -5.98
N GLY A 89 15.39 -3.19 -5.73
CA GLY A 89 15.94 -3.37 -4.40
C GLY A 89 15.48 -4.60 -3.62
N LEU A 90 14.70 -5.49 -4.24
CA LEU A 90 14.08 -6.63 -3.55
C LEU A 90 15.09 -7.66 -2.98
N GLN A 91 16.35 -7.64 -3.41
CA GLN A 91 17.46 -8.45 -2.86
C GLN A 91 18.39 -7.66 -1.92
N GLN A 92 18.12 -6.37 -1.67
CA GLN A 92 19.00 -5.47 -0.92
C GLN A 92 18.39 -4.97 0.39
N GLY A 93 17.46 -5.75 0.96
CA GLY A 93 16.89 -5.50 2.28
C GLY A 93 15.95 -4.29 2.38
N ILE A 94 15.53 -3.72 1.24
CA ILE A 94 14.49 -2.69 1.21
C ILE A 94 13.12 -3.31 0.93
N ILE A 95 12.10 -2.83 1.63
CA ILE A 95 10.73 -3.32 1.50
C ILE A 95 9.86 -2.19 0.92
N PRO A 96 9.25 -2.38 -0.27
CA PRO A 96 8.48 -1.34 -0.93
C PRO A 96 7.17 -1.07 -0.18
N GLN A 97 6.70 0.18 -0.19
CA GLN A 97 5.51 0.63 0.54
C GLN A 97 4.61 1.50 -0.35
N GLY A 98 4.90 2.80 -0.46
CA GLY A 98 4.13 3.70 -1.31
C GLY A 98 4.61 3.68 -2.76
N MET A 99 3.75 4.09 -3.68
CA MET A 99 4.10 4.28 -5.09
C MET A 99 3.40 5.52 -5.64
N THR A 100 4.12 6.30 -6.45
CA THR A 100 3.55 7.46 -7.15
C THR A 100 4.20 7.67 -8.52
N TYR A 101 3.59 8.52 -9.35
CA TYR A 101 3.94 8.73 -10.74
C TYR A 101 4.14 10.22 -11.01
N LEU A 102 5.36 10.58 -11.41
CA LEU A 102 5.69 11.93 -11.86
C LEU A 102 5.55 11.99 -13.38
N LYS A 103 4.42 12.53 -13.83
CA LYS A 103 4.01 12.54 -15.24
C LYS A 103 4.99 13.28 -16.14
N GLU A 104 5.48 14.43 -15.71
CA GLU A 104 6.34 15.33 -16.45
C GLU A 104 7.67 14.69 -16.87
N LYS A 105 8.15 13.72 -16.08
CA LYS A 105 9.38 12.96 -16.34
C LYS A 105 9.14 11.53 -16.80
N ASN A 106 7.88 11.09 -16.76
CA ASN A 106 7.49 9.70 -16.89
C ASN A 106 8.22 8.79 -15.88
N TRP A 107 8.30 9.21 -14.61
CA TRP A 107 8.99 8.48 -13.55
C TRP A 107 8.03 7.79 -12.60
N LEU A 108 8.32 6.53 -12.26
CA LEU A 108 7.71 5.82 -11.15
C LEU A 108 8.60 5.96 -9.91
N ILE A 109 7.99 6.38 -8.80
CA ILE A 109 8.69 6.60 -7.53
C ILE A 109 8.09 5.65 -6.50
N ILE A 110 8.94 4.89 -5.81
CA ILE A 110 8.51 3.94 -4.77
C ILE A 110 9.22 4.30 -3.48
N SER A 111 8.50 4.36 -2.34
CA SER A 111 9.11 4.50 -1.02
C SER A 111 9.37 3.14 -0.39
N TYR A 112 10.40 3.07 0.45
CA TYR A 112 10.82 1.84 1.10
C TYR A 112 11.23 2.07 2.54
N TYR A 113 10.90 1.12 3.41
CA TYR A 113 11.54 0.98 4.72
C TYR A 113 12.60 -0.14 4.70
N ARG A 114 13.35 -0.20 5.81
CA ARG A 114 14.35 -1.24 6.07
C ARG A 114 14.31 -1.64 7.55
N ASP A 115 14.58 -2.91 7.84
CA ASP A 115 14.66 -3.41 9.22
C ASP A 115 16.06 -3.18 9.85
N ASP A 116 17.09 -2.95 9.03
CA ASP A 116 18.51 -2.82 9.40
C ASP A 116 18.90 -1.44 9.97
N LYS A 117 17.93 -0.55 10.21
CA LYS A 117 18.10 0.82 10.71
C LYS A 117 18.93 1.74 9.80
N GLN A 118 19.20 1.34 8.56
CA GLN A 118 19.67 2.28 7.54
C GLN A 118 18.55 3.24 7.15
N PRO A 119 18.87 4.39 6.53
CA PRO A 119 17.84 5.31 6.08
C PRO A 119 16.84 4.61 5.15
N SER A 120 15.57 4.86 5.40
CA SER A 120 14.49 4.64 4.44
C SER A 120 14.76 5.47 3.19
N LEU A 121 14.22 5.05 2.06
CA LEU A 121 14.61 5.64 0.78
C LEU A 121 13.46 5.68 -0.22
N VAL A 122 13.67 6.42 -1.30
CA VAL A 122 12.86 6.31 -2.51
C VAL A 122 13.69 5.80 -3.68
N SER A 123 13.11 4.96 -4.51
CA SER A 123 13.68 4.62 -5.82
C SER A 123 12.97 5.42 -6.91
N VAL A 124 13.67 5.69 -8.01
CA VAL A 124 13.09 6.31 -9.20
C VAL A 124 13.38 5.40 -10.39
N THR A 125 12.32 4.99 -11.10
CA THR A 125 12.38 4.17 -12.31
C THR A 125 11.86 5.00 -13.48
N ASP A 126 12.63 5.06 -14.57
CA ASP A 126 12.16 5.69 -15.81
C ASP A 126 11.21 4.73 -16.54
N LEU A 127 9.95 5.12 -16.71
CA LEU A 127 8.94 4.27 -17.35
C LEU A 127 9.07 4.21 -18.88
N ASN A 128 9.92 5.04 -19.50
CA ASN A 128 10.22 4.87 -20.93
C ASN A 128 11.07 3.62 -21.17
N THR A 129 12.04 3.38 -20.28
CA THR A 129 12.98 2.26 -20.37
C THR A 129 12.59 1.09 -19.46
N GLY A 130 11.76 1.34 -18.44
CA GLY A 130 11.46 0.40 -17.36
C GLY A 130 12.63 0.21 -16.38
N LYS A 131 13.70 1.00 -16.49
CA LYS A 131 14.95 0.80 -15.75
C LYS A 131 15.05 1.73 -14.53
N LEU A 132 15.56 1.19 -13.42
CA LEU A 132 15.98 1.97 -12.26
C LEU A 132 16.99 3.03 -12.70
N ILE A 133 16.81 4.28 -12.26
CA ILE A 133 17.72 5.39 -12.57
C ILE A 133 18.48 5.92 -11.35
N LYS A 134 17.87 5.89 -10.16
CA LYS A 134 18.49 6.32 -8.91
C LYS A 134 17.74 5.81 -7.69
N THR A 135 18.45 5.76 -6.57
CA THR A 135 17.91 5.60 -5.22
C THR A 135 18.37 6.77 -4.35
N LEU A 136 17.47 7.29 -3.50
CA LEU A 136 17.76 8.46 -2.68
C LEU A 136 17.32 8.21 -1.24
N LYS A 137 18.25 8.43 -0.31
CA LYS A 137 18.05 8.20 1.12
C LYS A 137 17.29 9.35 1.75
N LEU A 138 16.31 9.05 2.60
CA LEU A 138 15.50 10.03 3.31
C LEU A 138 16.19 10.46 4.61
N TYR A 139 16.12 11.75 4.91
CA TYR A 139 16.79 12.38 6.04
C TYR A 139 15.86 13.36 6.75
N SER A 140 15.82 13.28 8.09
CA SER A 140 15.07 14.23 8.92
C SER A 140 15.76 15.59 9.00
N THR A 141 17.09 15.60 8.91
CA THR A 141 17.97 16.78 8.80
C THR A 141 19.19 16.39 7.96
N ASP A 142 20.02 17.34 7.53
CA ASP A 142 21.21 17.06 6.70
C ASP A 142 22.14 15.95 7.25
N SER A 143 22.15 15.79 8.58
CA SER A 143 22.99 14.83 9.31
C SER A 143 22.23 13.63 9.89
N THR A 144 20.89 13.65 9.92
CA THR A 144 20.10 12.65 10.65
C THR A 144 19.30 11.78 9.66
N PRO A 145 19.70 10.51 9.46
CA PRO A 145 18.93 9.53 8.71
C PRO A 145 17.48 9.44 9.18
N TYR A 146 16.55 9.33 8.25
CA TYR A 146 15.19 8.93 8.56
C TYR A 146 15.06 7.42 8.44
N THR A 147 14.73 6.74 9.55
CA THR A 147 14.66 5.27 9.63
C THR A 147 13.24 4.77 9.90
N GLY A 148 12.23 5.61 9.69
CA GLY A 148 10.81 5.24 9.88
C GLY A 148 10.22 4.56 8.65
N HIS A 149 8.93 4.24 8.69
CA HIS A 149 8.31 3.31 7.73
C HIS A 149 8.17 3.88 6.31
N ALA A 150 8.06 5.20 6.16
CA ALA A 150 7.81 5.82 4.85
C ALA A 150 6.65 5.13 4.07
N GLY A 151 5.56 4.83 4.78
CA GLY A 151 4.47 3.96 4.33
C GLY A 151 3.73 4.45 3.09
N GLY A 152 3.67 5.76 2.87
CA GLY A 152 3.10 6.32 1.64
C GLY A 152 4.03 7.33 0.97
N VAL A 153 3.90 7.46 -0.34
CA VAL A 153 4.53 8.52 -1.13
C VAL A 153 3.59 9.02 -2.21
N THR A 154 3.56 10.34 -2.42
CA THR A 154 2.79 10.96 -3.50
C THR A 154 3.48 12.23 -4.00
N VAL A 155 3.15 12.69 -5.21
CA VAL A 155 3.64 13.96 -5.75
C VAL A 155 2.49 14.95 -5.92
N SER A 156 2.72 16.19 -5.53
CA SER A 156 1.91 17.35 -5.92
C SER A 156 2.68 18.19 -6.94
N GLY A 157 2.25 19.42 -7.22
CA GLY A 157 2.85 20.24 -8.29
C GLY A 157 4.31 20.63 -8.06
N LYS A 158 4.74 20.81 -6.81
CA LYS A 158 6.09 21.27 -6.43
C LYS A 158 6.78 20.35 -5.42
N HIS A 159 6.08 19.36 -4.87
CA HIS A 159 6.60 18.58 -3.75
C HIS A 159 6.40 17.07 -3.91
N LEU A 160 7.37 16.33 -3.39
CA LEU A 160 7.20 14.93 -3.00
C LEU A 160 6.77 14.89 -1.54
N TRP A 161 5.71 14.13 -1.26
CA TRP A 161 5.17 13.93 0.08
C TRP A 161 5.41 12.50 0.52
N VAL A 162 5.92 12.32 1.73
CA VAL A 162 6.09 11.01 2.35
C VAL A 162 5.22 10.95 3.60
N GLY A 163 4.42 9.90 3.76
CA GLY A 163 3.61 9.65 4.95
C GLY A 163 4.28 8.63 5.86
N SER A 164 4.37 8.91 7.16
CA SER A 164 4.80 7.95 8.18
C SER A 164 4.60 8.48 9.60
N ASP A 165 4.33 7.59 10.56
CA ASP A 165 4.36 7.85 12.00
C ASP A 165 3.52 9.07 12.44
N SER A 166 2.27 9.13 11.94
CA SER A 166 1.31 10.23 12.13
C SER A 166 1.84 11.60 11.66
N LYS A 167 2.68 11.60 10.62
CA LYS A 167 3.18 12.82 9.99
C LYS A 167 3.24 12.66 8.49
N VAL A 168 3.15 13.79 7.80
CA VAL A 168 3.59 13.90 6.41
C VAL A 168 4.80 14.81 6.32
N TYR A 169 5.76 14.38 5.51
CA TYR A 169 7.04 15.04 5.29
C TYR A 169 7.08 15.56 3.86
N GLN A 170 7.40 16.84 3.72
CA GLN A 170 7.47 17.53 2.44
C GLN A 170 8.92 17.64 1.98
N ILE A 171 9.17 17.31 0.72
CA ILE A 171 10.46 17.44 0.03
C ILE A 171 10.22 18.25 -1.25
N ASP A 172 11.10 19.22 -1.53
CA ASP A 172 11.06 19.95 -2.80
C ASP A 172 11.27 18.98 -3.96
N LEU A 173 10.35 18.96 -4.92
CA LEU A 173 10.45 18.06 -6.07
C LEU A 173 11.71 18.34 -6.90
N ALA A 174 12.17 19.58 -6.92
CA ALA A 174 13.44 19.96 -7.55
C ALA A 174 14.67 19.26 -6.92
N ASP A 175 14.64 18.97 -5.61
CA ASP A 175 15.72 18.24 -4.95
C ASP A 175 15.74 16.77 -5.41
N LEU A 176 14.57 16.13 -5.57
CA LEU A 176 14.42 14.80 -6.17
C LEU A 176 14.98 14.76 -7.61
N GLU A 177 14.64 15.75 -8.42
CA GLU A 177 15.07 15.81 -9.81
C GLU A 177 16.58 15.96 -9.95
N LYS A 178 17.18 16.87 -9.18
CA LYS A 178 18.61 17.21 -9.24
C LYS A 178 19.51 16.18 -8.57
N ALA A 179 19.02 15.48 -7.54
CA ALA A 179 19.85 14.54 -6.80
C ALA A 179 20.36 13.40 -7.70
N GLN A 180 21.63 13.05 -7.53
CA GLN A 180 22.25 11.89 -8.17
C GLN A 180 21.98 10.63 -7.35
N ASP A 181 22.19 9.47 -7.95
CA ASP A 181 22.08 8.19 -7.24
C ASP A 181 22.90 8.15 -5.94
N GLY A 182 22.36 7.53 -4.91
CA GLY A 182 22.93 7.49 -3.56
C GLY A 182 22.79 8.80 -2.78
N GLY A 183 22.20 9.84 -3.39
CA GLY A 183 21.98 11.15 -2.79
C GLY A 183 20.99 11.15 -1.62
N LYS A 184 20.85 12.33 -1.00
CA LYS A 184 19.97 12.55 0.15
C LYS A 184 18.78 13.41 -0.25
N LEU A 185 17.60 13.09 0.30
CA LEU A 185 16.45 13.97 0.34
C LEU A 185 16.16 14.33 1.79
N VAL A 186 16.23 15.62 2.10
CA VAL A 186 16.04 16.13 3.46
C VAL A 186 14.65 16.73 3.55
N PHE A 187 13.89 16.32 4.56
CA PHE A 187 12.55 16.86 4.81
C PHE A 187 12.62 18.35 5.09
N LYS A 188 11.84 19.15 4.35
CA LYS A 188 11.77 20.61 4.50
C LYS A 188 10.76 21.01 5.56
N ASN A 189 9.55 20.45 5.44
CA ASN A 189 8.46 20.67 6.37
C ASN A 189 7.92 19.33 6.87
N ILE A 190 7.49 19.32 8.13
CA ILE A 190 6.95 18.13 8.80
C ILE A 190 5.63 18.54 9.43
N PHE A 191 4.58 17.83 9.07
CA PHE A 191 3.21 18.15 9.48
C PHE A 191 2.65 16.97 10.29
N PRO A 192 2.41 17.14 11.60
CA PRO A 192 1.71 16.12 12.39
C PRO A 192 0.25 16.03 11.96
N THR A 193 -0.23 14.82 11.69
CA THR A 193 -1.56 14.56 11.11
C THR A 193 -2.45 13.81 12.08
N GLU A 194 -3.77 13.95 11.91
CA GLU A 194 -4.79 13.25 12.69
C GLU A 194 -4.69 11.74 12.49
N ALA A 195 -4.59 11.33 11.21
CA ALA A 195 -4.34 9.97 10.80
C ALA A 195 -2.86 9.57 10.95
N LYS A 196 -2.61 8.27 11.12
CA LYS A 196 -1.29 7.61 11.20
C LYS A 196 -0.36 7.74 9.99
N ALA A 197 -0.84 8.22 8.84
CA ALA A 197 -0.04 8.35 7.62
C ALA A 197 0.58 7.03 7.14
N SER A 198 -0.19 5.94 7.22
CA SER A 198 0.18 4.62 6.67
C SER A 198 0.27 4.63 5.15
N TYR A 199 -0.54 5.46 4.49
CA TYR A 199 -0.48 5.76 3.06
C TYR A 199 -0.80 7.24 2.83
N VAL A 200 -0.38 7.78 1.68
CA VAL A 200 -0.69 9.15 1.27
C VAL A 200 -0.98 9.21 -0.23
N VAL A 201 -1.94 10.04 -0.61
CA VAL A 201 -2.29 10.32 -2.01
C VAL A 201 -2.64 11.80 -2.17
N TYR A 202 -2.15 12.41 -3.24
CA TYR A 202 -2.55 13.74 -3.66
C TYR A 202 -3.58 13.63 -4.78
N ALA A 203 -4.77 14.19 -4.57
CA ALA A 203 -5.84 14.20 -5.57
C ALA A 203 -6.66 15.48 -5.44
N ASP A 204 -6.91 16.14 -6.57
CA ASP A 204 -7.77 17.34 -6.68
C ASP A 204 -7.44 18.44 -5.65
N GLY A 205 -6.16 18.72 -5.44
CA GLY A 205 -5.71 19.75 -4.48
C GLY A 205 -5.74 19.34 -3.02
N ILE A 206 -6.08 18.08 -2.71
CA ILE A 206 -6.12 17.55 -1.35
C ILE A 206 -5.02 16.50 -1.18
N LEU A 207 -4.21 16.67 -0.12
CA LEU A 207 -3.33 15.62 0.37
C LEU A 207 -4.10 14.75 1.36
N TRP A 208 -4.41 13.53 0.96
CA TRP A 208 -5.07 12.52 1.79
C TRP A 208 -4.03 11.72 2.55
N VAL A 209 -4.25 11.56 3.85
CA VAL A 209 -3.36 10.87 4.78
C VAL A 209 -4.14 9.77 5.48
N GLY A 210 -3.81 8.53 5.15
CA GLY A 210 -4.58 7.34 5.54
C GLY A 210 -4.06 6.58 6.74
N GLU A 211 -4.90 5.72 7.30
CA GLU A 211 -4.54 4.78 8.36
C GLU A 211 -4.75 3.33 7.94
N TYR A 212 -3.80 2.48 8.32
CA TYR A 212 -3.99 1.04 8.34
C TYR A 212 -4.58 0.62 9.69
N ALA A 213 -5.73 -0.07 9.66
CA ALA A 213 -6.36 -0.68 10.83
C ALA A 213 -6.50 -2.19 10.64
N ASP A 214 -6.10 -2.98 11.64
CA ASP A 214 -6.29 -4.43 11.67
C ASP A 214 -6.39 -4.94 13.10
N GLY A 215 -7.61 -5.26 13.53
CA GLY A 215 -7.87 -5.86 14.82
C GLY A 215 -7.24 -5.10 15.99
N THR A 216 -6.66 -5.86 16.92
CA THR A 216 -5.90 -5.33 18.07
C THR A 216 -4.42 -5.13 17.78
N ASP A 217 -3.92 -5.72 16.70
CA ASP A 217 -2.50 -5.68 16.34
C ASP A 217 -2.13 -4.31 15.77
N TYR A 218 -3.06 -3.70 15.04
CA TYR A 218 -2.92 -2.36 14.46
C TYR A 218 -4.16 -1.51 14.79
N PRO A 219 -4.31 -1.04 16.05
CA PRO A 219 -5.46 -0.26 16.46
C PRO A 219 -5.34 1.18 15.99
N THR A 220 -6.42 1.78 15.52
CA THR A 220 -6.56 3.22 15.26
C THR A 220 -7.31 3.89 16.44
N SER A 221 -7.44 5.22 16.42
CA SER A 221 -8.20 5.93 17.44
C SER A 221 -9.66 5.47 17.44
N GLU A 222 -10.23 5.12 18.59
CA GLU A 222 -11.64 4.70 18.66
C GLU A 222 -12.60 5.81 18.21
N THR A 223 -12.18 7.07 18.31
CA THR A 223 -12.93 8.22 17.77
C THR A 223 -13.06 8.18 16.25
N HIS A 224 -12.24 7.39 15.56
CA HIS A 224 -12.32 7.20 14.11
C HIS A 224 -13.36 6.14 13.71
N TYR A 225 -13.93 5.42 14.68
CA TYR A 225 -14.78 4.27 14.40
C TYR A 225 -16.19 4.71 14.04
N LEU A 226 -16.60 4.44 12.80
CA LEU A 226 -17.90 4.82 12.29
C LEU A 226 -18.62 3.63 11.68
N LYS A 227 -19.90 3.47 12.03
CA LYS A 227 -20.76 2.47 11.43
C LYS A 227 -21.23 2.95 10.07
N ASN A 228 -21.03 2.14 9.04
CA ASN A 228 -21.59 2.37 7.72
C ASN A 228 -23.08 2.04 7.66
N SER A 229 -23.72 2.28 6.52
CA SER A 229 -25.17 2.03 6.37
C SER A 229 -25.56 0.54 6.38
N GLU A 230 -24.59 -0.38 6.39
CA GLU A 230 -24.76 -1.82 6.64
C GLU A 230 -24.49 -2.21 8.10
N ASN A 231 -24.32 -1.24 9.01
CA ASN A 231 -24.01 -1.44 10.43
C ASN A 231 -22.65 -2.17 10.66
N LYS A 232 -21.75 -2.14 9.66
CA LYS A 232 -20.36 -2.58 9.79
C LYS A 232 -19.50 -1.39 10.20
N THR A 233 -18.54 -1.61 11.09
CA THR A 233 -17.66 -0.55 11.58
C THR A 233 -16.45 -0.40 10.67
N ASN A 234 -16.29 0.78 10.08
CA ASN A 234 -15.03 1.28 9.55
C ASN A 234 -14.20 1.80 10.72
N LYS A 235 -12.95 1.34 10.87
CA LYS A 235 -12.11 1.74 12.01
C LYS A 235 -11.05 2.78 11.65
N ALA A 236 -10.87 3.08 10.38
CA ALA A 236 -9.80 3.95 9.92
C ALA A 236 -10.35 5.19 9.20
N TRP A 237 -9.52 6.23 9.16
CA TRP A 237 -9.75 7.42 8.36
C TRP A 237 -8.68 7.58 7.27
N ALA A 238 -9.05 8.27 6.20
CA ALA A 238 -8.15 9.08 5.40
C ALA A 238 -8.48 10.56 5.62
N ALA A 239 -7.58 11.27 6.30
CA ALA A 239 -7.69 12.67 6.63
C ALA A 239 -7.21 13.53 5.46
N GLY A 240 -8.05 14.41 4.93
CA GLY A 240 -7.76 15.26 3.79
C GLY A 240 -7.35 16.67 4.22
N TYR A 241 -6.19 17.12 3.71
CA TYR A 241 -5.66 18.46 3.91
C TYR A 241 -5.58 19.18 2.57
N LYS A 242 -6.33 20.28 2.42
CA LYS A 242 -6.28 21.11 1.22
C LYS A 242 -4.94 21.80 1.15
N LEU A 243 -4.26 21.65 0.01
CA LEU A 243 -3.04 22.39 -0.26
C LEU A 243 -3.39 23.81 -0.69
N ASP A 244 -2.66 24.78 -0.17
CA ASP A 244 -2.69 26.15 -0.65
C ASP A 244 -2.12 26.19 -2.08
N SER A 245 -2.92 26.69 -3.04
CA SER A 245 -2.57 26.64 -4.46
C SER A 245 -1.35 27.48 -4.85
N ALA A 246 -1.01 28.52 -4.08
CA ALA A 246 0.14 29.37 -4.38
C ALA A 246 1.45 28.69 -3.96
N THR A 247 1.45 28.09 -2.78
CA THR A 247 2.61 27.43 -2.18
C THR A 247 2.72 25.96 -2.54
N ASP A 248 1.63 25.30 -2.97
CA ASP A 248 1.51 23.85 -3.13
C ASP A 248 1.85 23.08 -1.83
N SER A 249 1.41 23.63 -0.69
CA SER A 249 1.71 23.12 0.65
C SER A 249 0.50 23.22 1.57
N ILE A 250 0.50 22.47 2.67
CA ILE A 250 -0.45 22.71 3.75
C ILE A 250 -0.21 24.12 4.30
N ALA A 251 -1.28 24.92 4.39
CA ALA A 251 -1.19 26.32 4.79
C ALA A 251 -0.68 26.46 6.24
N GLN A 252 0.12 27.49 6.51
CA GLN A 252 0.55 27.80 7.89
C GLN A 252 -0.63 28.14 8.81
N THR A 253 -1.73 28.62 8.23
CA THR A 253 -3.00 28.93 8.90
C THR A 253 -3.88 27.70 9.14
N GLN A 254 -3.45 26.50 8.70
CA GLN A 254 -4.19 25.27 8.98
C GLN A 254 -4.36 25.12 10.49
N GLN A 255 -5.60 24.88 10.92
CA GLN A 255 -5.91 24.78 12.34
C GLN A 255 -5.28 23.52 12.94
N LYS A 256 -4.96 23.59 14.24
CA LYS A 256 -4.35 22.49 14.98
C LYS A 256 -5.17 22.17 16.21
N GLY A 257 -5.24 20.88 16.54
CA GLY A 257 -5.77 20.40 17.80
C GLY A 257 -4.86 20.80 18.97
N SER A 258 -5.34 20.58 20.19
CA SER A 258 -4.56 20.82 21.41
C SER A 258 -3.32 19.93 21.54
N ASP A 259 -3.29 18.80 20.83
CA ASP A 259 -2.15 17.88 20.72
C ASP A 259 -1.14 18.30 19.63
N GLY A 260 -1.38 19.43 18.95
CA GLY A 260 -0.50 19.99 17.92
C GLY A 260 -0.66 19.34 16.54
N LYS A 261 -1.56 18.36 16.38
CA LYS A 261 -1.88 17.77 15.07
C LYS A 261 -2.73 18.71 14.24
N LEU A 262 -2.54 18.65 12.92
CA LEU A 262 -3.38 19.36 11.97
C LEU A 262 -4.79 18.79 11.98
N ILE A 263 -5.76 19.69 12.09
CA ILE A 263 -7.18 19.38 11.90
C ILE A 263 -7.42 19.26 10.38
N PRO A 264 -7.94 18.13 9.88
CA PRO A 264 -8.22 17.95 8.46
C PRO A 264 -9.41 18.82 8.01
N ASP A 265 -9.43 19.16 6.72
CA ASP A 265 -10.53 19.89 6.10
C ASP A 265 -11.73 18.98 5.77
N VAL A 266 -11.45 17.69 5.62
CA VAL A 266 -12.43 16.66 5.28
C VAL A 266 -11.87 15.29 5.67
N ILE A 267 -12.75 14.36 6.02
CA ILE A 267 -12.37 12.99 6.35
C ILE A 267 -13.10 12.02 5.42
N LEU A 268 -12.39 10.97 5.00
CA LEU A 268 -12.99 9.77 4.43
C LEU A 268 -12.92 8.65 5.47
N SER A 269 -14.06 8.13 5.91
CA SER A 269 -14.11 6.90 6.71
C SER A 269 -13.84 5.69 5.82
N THR A 270 -12.81 4.93 6.15
CA THR A 270 -12.29 3.82 5.33
C THR A 270 -12.51 2.46 5.99
N PRO A 271 -12.69 1.38 5.19
CA PRO A 271 -12.64 0.03 5.71
C PRO A 271 -11.30 -0.29 6.40
N ASP A 272 -11.25 -1.41 7.10
CA ASP A 272 -10.01 -1.93 7.68
C ASP A 272 -9.02 -2.37 6.55
N LYS A 273 -7.74 -2.50 6.91
CA LYS A 273 -6.67 -3.06 6.06
C LYS A 273 -6.34 -2.32 4.77
N ILE A 274 -6.58 -1.00 4.71
CA ILE A 274 -6.21 -0.21 3.53
C ILE A 274 -4.72 0.13 3.59
N GLN A 275 -3.98 -0.27 2.55
CA GLN A 275 -2.56 0.02 2.34
C GLN A 275 -2.33 1.14 1.31
N GLY A 276 -3.34 1.45 0.49
CA GLY A 276 -3.23 2.47 -0.54
C GLY A 276 -4.59 2.95 -1.03
N MET A 277 -4.63 4.16 -1.59
CA MET A 277 -5.82 4.78 -2.15
C MET A 277 -5.42 5.63 -3.35
N GLU A 278 -6.23 5.62 -4.41
CA GLU A 278 -6.02 6.45 -5.59
C GLU A 278 -7.35 6.99 -6.13
N LEU A 279 -7.37 8.25 -6.57
CA LEU A 279 -8.46 8.79 -7.38
C LEU A 279 -8.20 8.45 -8.85
N PHE A 280 -8.89 7.44 -9.36
CA PHE A 280 -8.71 6.91 -10.69
C PHE A 280 -10.00 7.05 -11.51
N GLN A 281 -9.94 7.78 -12.63
CA GLN A 281 -11.09 8.03 -13.51
C GLN A 281 -12.34 8.60 -12.79
N GLY A 282 -12.12 9.44 -11.78
CA GLY A 282 -13.18 10.08 -11.01
C GLY A 282 -13.83 9.19 -9.93
N GLU A 283 -13.22 8.04 -9.64
CA GLU A 283 -13.61 7.08 -8.62
C GLU A 283 -12.44 6.82 -7.68
N PHE A 284 -12.71 6.46 -6.42
CA PHE A 284 -11.64 6.03 -5.52
C PHE A 284 -11.46 4.53 -5.63
N VAL A 285 -10.21 4.11 -5.82
CA VAL A 285 -9.80 2.71 -5.69
C VAL A 285 -8.99 2.58 -4.40
N LEU A 286 -9.29 1.56 -3.61
CA LEU A 286 -8.56 1.20 -2.41
C LEU A 286 -7.78 -0.09 -2.64
N SER A 287 -6.52 -0.10 -2.22
CA SER A 287 -5.69 -1.29 -2.05
C SER A 287 -5.91 -1.82 -0.64
N GLN A 288 -6.66 -2.92 -0.51
CA GLN A 288 -6.92 -3.59 0.77
C GLN A 288 -6.10 -4.87 0.87
N SER A 289 -5.31 -5.01 1.92
CA SER A 289 -4.32 -6.09 2.01
C SER A 289 -3.89 -6.34 3.46
N GLY A 290 -3.50 -7.57 3.78
CA GLY A 290 -2.91 -7.86 5.07
C GLY A 290 -2.45 -9.31 5.18
N GLY A 291 -1.13 -9.53 5.24
CA GLY A 291 -0.51 -10.83 5.45
C GLY A 291 -0.15 -11.56 4.14
N ARG A 292 1.01 -12.23 4.16
CA ARG A 292 1.68 -12.84 2.97
C ARG A 292 0.96 -14.03 2.32
N SER A 293 -0.11 -14.52 2.93
CA SER A 293 -0.88 -15.68 2.49
C SER A 293 -2.36 -15.39 2.32
N ASN A 294 -2.78 -14.15 2.52
CA ASN A 294 -4.17 -13.72 2.38
C ASN A 294 -4.32 -12.99 1.05
N ASP A 295 -5.43 -13.25 0.37
CA ASP A 295 -5.79 -12.50 -0.82
C ASP A 295 -5.92 -11.00 -0.50
N SER A 296 -5.48 -10.17 -1.43
CA SER A 296 -5.70 -8.73 -1.39
C SER A 296 -6.89 -8.35 -2.29
N LEU A 297 -7.39 -7.13 -2.14
CA LEU A 297 -8.52 -6.60 -2.91
C LEU A 297 -8.20 -5.22 -3.47
N LEU A 298 -8.58 -5.00 -4.73
CA LEU A 298 -8.78 -3.67 -5.29
C LEU A 298 -10.27 -3.34 -5.22
N ILE A 299 -10.64 -2.33 -4.42
CA ILE A 299 -12.03 -1.99 -4.16
C ILE A 299 -12.34 -0.63 -4.75
N THR A 300 -13.30 -0.56 -5.68
CA THR A 300 -13.73 0.70 -6.29
C THR A 300 -14.99 1.23 -5.62
N TYR A 301 -14.95 2.51 -5.25
CA TYR A 301 -16.08 3.32 -4.82
C TYR A 301 -16.30 4.51 -5.76
N PRO A 302 -17.56 4.95 -5.98
CA PRO A 302 -17.79 6.29 -6.52
C PRO A 302 -17.13 7.32 -5.61
N ASN A 303 -16.76 8.48 -6.15
CA ASN A 303 -16.21 9.55 -5.34
C ASN A 303 -17.26 10.04 -4.31
N PRO A 304 -17.09 9.76 -3.01
CA PRO A 304 -18.11 10.06 -2.00
C PRO A 304 -18.19 11.56 -1.67
N LEU A 305 -17.22 12.37 -2.15
CA LEU A 305 -17.24 13.82 -2.01
C LEU A 305 -18.28 14.49 -2.93
N LYS A 306 -18.85 13.74 -3.88
CA LYS A 306 -19.96 14.22 -4.73
C LYS A 306 -21.31 14.21 -4.01
N ASP A 307 -21.40 13.47 -2.91
CA ASP A 307 -22.59 13.41 -2.06
C ASP A 307 -22.45 14.35 -0.86
N LYS A 308 -23.53 14.55 -0.11
CA LYS A 308 -23.46 15.25 1.18
C LYS A 308 -22.60 14.44 2.16
N PRO A 309 -21.89 15.09 3.11
CA PRO A 309 -21.19 14.38 4.17
C PRO A 309 -22.11 13.39 4.87
N PHE A 310 -21.58 12.21 5.19
CA PHE A 310 -22.29 11.17 5.94
C PHE A 310 -22.58 11.64 7.37
N THR A 311 -21.62 12.33 7.98
CA THR A 311 -21.73 12.97 9.30
C THR A 311 -20.72 14.11 9.39
N GLU A 312 -20.69 14.80 10.51
CA GLU A 312 -19.58 15.65 10.93
C GLU A 312 -18.99 15.10 12.24
N VAL A 313 -17.71 15.40 12.48
CA VAL A 313 -17.04 15.14 13.75
C VAL A 313 -16.40 16.42 14.26
N THR A 314 -16.37 16.60 15.58
CA THR A 314 -15.71 17.73 16.21
C THR A 314 -14.26 17.38 16.52
N ILE A 315 -13.30 18.11 15.95
CA ILE A 315 -11.87 18.00 16.28
C ILE A 315 -11.41 19.36 16.79
N GLY A 316 -11.02 19.44 18.05
CA GLY A 316 -10.79 20.71 18.74
C GLY A 316 -12.07 21.56 18.75
N SER A 317 -12.04 22.74 18.13
CA SER A 317 -13.20 23.63 17.99
C SER A 317 -13.82 23.60 16.58
N VAL A 318 -13.42 22.65 15.73
CA VAL A 318 -13.80 22.60 14.31
C VAL A 318 -14.75 21.45 14.05
N GLN A 319 -15.83 21.73 13.33
CA GLN A 319 -16.67 20.71 12.70
C GLN A 319 -16.03 20.29 11.39
N VAL A 320 -15.64 19.02 11.29
CA VAL A 320 -15.03 18.45 10.10
C VAL A 320 -16.03 17.51 9.41
N PRO A 321 -16.33 17.71 8.11
CA PRO A 321 -17.21 16.82 7.37
C PRO A 321 -16.56 15.45 7.16
N VAL A 322 -17.34 14.40 7.37
CA VAL A 322 -16.92 13.02 7.13
C VAL A 322 -17.75 12.43 6.00
N HIS A 323 -17.07 12.05 4.92
CA HIS A 323 -17.61 11.21 3.86
C HIS A 323 -17.22 9.75 4.11
N MET A 324 -17.88 8.82 3.44
CA MET A 324 -17.72 7.40 3.75
C MET A 324 -17.58 6.54 2.50
N PHE A 325 -16.61 5.63 2.53
CA PHE A 325 -16.60 4.47 1.64
C PHE A 325 -17.62 3.44 2.15
N ASP A 326 -18.89 3.69 1.83
CA ASP A 326 -20.01 2.85 2.26
C ASP A 326 -20.09 1.59 1.39
N GLY A 327 -20.19 0.42 2.02
CA GLY A 327 -20.24 -0.86 1.33
C GLY A 327 -21.45 -1.01 0.40
N LYS A 328 -22.56 -0.29 0.62
CA LYS A 328 -23.69 -0.22 -0.33
C LYS A 328 -23.34 0.47 -1.65
N ASN A 329 -22.37 1.38 -1.62
CA ASN A 329 -21.91 2.13 -2.79
C ASN A 329 -20.70 1.47 -3.46
N LYS A 330 -20.20 0.35 -2.93
CA LYS A 330 -19.10 -0.40 -3.53
C LYS A 330 -19.48 -0.86 -4.94
N LYS A 331 -18.76 -0.38 -5.95
CA LYS A 331 -19.01 -0.75 -7.36
C LYS A 331 -18.42 -2.10 -7.70
N GLU A 332 -17.20 -2.34 -7.27
CA GLU A 332 -16.45 -3.53 -7.62
C GLU A 332 -15.41 -3.86 -6.54
N ALA A 333 -15.14 -5.15 -6.37
CA ALA A 333 -13.96 -5.65 -5.65
C ALA A 333 -13.31 -6.75 -6.49
N ILE A 334 -12.04 -6.57 -6.86
CA ILE A 334 -11.26 -7.55 -7.61
C ILE A 334 -10.28 -8.20 -6.65
N ILE A 335 -10.25 -9.53 -6.64
CA ILE A 335 -9.26 -10.29 -5.88
C ILE A 335 -7.94 -10.28 -6.64
N VAL A 336 -6.89 -9.91 -5.94
CA VAL A 336 -5.52 -9.81 -6.46
C VAL A 336 -4.55 -10.55 -5.52
N PRO A 337 -3.33 -10.86 -5.99
CA PRO A 337 -2.35 -11.57 -5.16
C PRO A 337 -2.05 -10.86 -3.84
N PRO A 338 -1.54 -11.60 -2.84
CA PRO A 338 -1.26 -11.05 -1.51
C PRO A 338 -0.31 -9.84 -1.52
N MET A 339 -0.46 -9.01 -0.50
CA MET A 339 0.47 -7.94 -0.13
C MET A 339 0.51 -6.79 -1.15
N THR A 340 -0.65 -6.36 -1.64
CA THR A 340 -0.74 -5.07 -2.33
C THR A 340 -0.47 -3.93 -1.37
N GLU A 341 0.28 -2.93 -1.86
CA GLU A 341 0.64 -1.72 -1.11
C GLU A 341 0.11 -0.48 -1.84
N GLY A 342 0.94 0.54 -2.06
CA GLY A 342 0.60 1.74 -2.82
C GLY A 342 0.10 1.44 -4.24
N ILE A 343 -0.85 2.25 -4.69
CA ILE A 343 -1.41 2.21 -6.05
C ILE A 343 -1.33 3.61 -6.65
N VAL A 344 -1.22 3.71 -7.97
CA VAL A 344 -1.13 5.03 -8.65
C VAL A 344 -1.81 5.03 -10.01
N ALA A 345 -2.50 6.11 -10.35
CA ALA A 345 -3.07 6.30 -11.67
C ALA A 345 -1.99 6.70 -12.69
N ARG A 346 -2.02 6.05 -13.85
CA ARG A 346 -1.27 6.45 -15.05
C ARG A 346 -2.17 6.29 -16.26
N ASP A 347 -2.60 7.41 -16.83
CA ASP A 347 -3.53 7.46 -17.95
C ASP A 347 -4.80 6.63 -17.68
N LYS A 348 -5.00 5.53 -18.43
CA LYS A 348 -6.15 4.62 -18.28
C LYS A 348 -5.82 3.36 -17.48
N GLN A 349 -4.69 3.34 -16.79
CA GLN A 349 -4.22 2.20 -16.02
C GLN A 349 -4.00 2.59 -14.55
N LEU A 350 -4.17 1.60 -13.67
CA LEU A 350 -3.82 1.67 -12.27
C LEU A 350 -2.58 0.80 -12.03
N GLY A 351 -1.48 1.43 -11.64
CA GLY A 351 -0.27 0.73 -11.20
C GLY A 351 -0.48 0.16 -9.81
N ILE A 352 -0.10 -1.11 -9.61
CA ILE A 352 -0.24 -1.82 -8.34
C ILE A 352 1.12 -2.34 -7.90
N LEU A 353 1.52 -1.93 -6.71
CA LEU A 353 2.74 -2.36 -6.04
C LEU A 353 2.45 -3.54 -5.11
N PHE A 354 3.39 -4.48 -5.03
CA PHE A 354 3.34 -5.60 -4.09
C PHE A 354 4.59 -5.63 -3.22
N GLU A 355 4.44 -5.75 -1.89
CA GLU A 355 5.59 -5.98 -1.00
C GLU A 355 6.01 -7.46 -0.93
N SER A 356 5.22 -8.37 -1.50
CA SER A 356 5.45 -9.81 -1.44
C SER A 356 6.76 -10.26 -2.11
N GLY A 357 7.34 -9.46 -3.01
CA GLY A 357 8.65 -9.74 -3.60
C GLY A 357 9.84 -9.49 -2.68
N ALA A 358 9.65 -8.70 -1.61
CA ALA A 358 10.71 -8.38 -0.66
C ALA A 358 11.16 -9.65 0.08
N GLU A 359 12.45 -9.76 0.37
CA GLU A 359 13.05 -10.96 0.99
C GLU A 359 12.29 -11.45 2.24
N LYS A 360 11.84 -10.51 3.08
CA LYS A 360 11.03 -10.76 4.29
C LYS A 360 9.69 -11.45 4.04
N TYR A 361 9.10 -11.26 2.87
CA TYR A 361 7.73 -11.67 2.54
C TYR A 361 7.64 -12.67 1.38
N ARG A 362 8.76 -12.91 0.67
CA ARG A 362 8.84 -13.77 -0.52
C ARG A 362 8.43 -15.23 -0.29
N ASN A 363 8.35 -15.67 0.95
CA ASN A 363 7.82 -16.98 1.33
C ASN A 363 6.28 -17.06 1.36
N GLY A 364 5.57 -16.04 0.86
CA GLY A 364 4.11 -16.01 0.74
C GLY A 364 3.52 -16.98 -0.28
N SER A 365 2.18 -17.00 -0.36
CA SER A 365 1.45 -17.95 -1.21
C SER A 365 1.62 -17.69 -2.71
N PHE A 366 1.72 -16.42 -3.11
CA PHE A 366 1.88 -16.00 -4.50
C PHE A 366 2.66 -14.66 -4.56
N PRO A 367 3.98 -14.66 -4.32
CA PRO A 367 4.78 -13.44 -4.33
C PRO A 367 4.98 -12.89 -5.75
N LEU A 368 4.98 -11.57 -5.86
CA LEU A 368 5.21 -10.84 -7.11
C LEU A 368 6.38 -9.87 -6.96
N ASP A 369 7.15 -9.67 -8.04
CA ASP A 369 8.29 -8.76 -8.08
C ASP A 369 8.16 -7.65 -9.13
N GLU A 370 7.08 -7.63 -9.92
CA GLU A 370 6.73 -6.53 -10.81
C GLU A 370 5.68 -5.58 -10.20
N VAL A 371 5.70 -4.34 -10.67
CA VAL A 371 4.50 -3.49 -10.65
C VAL A 371 3.55 -3.97 -11.73
N TYR A 372 2.25 -4.02 -11.48
CA TYR A 372 1.25 -4.41 -12.49
C TYR A 372 0.37 -3.23 -12.89
N TRP A 373 0.22 -3.02 -14.20
CA TRP A 373 -0.64 -1.98 -14.77
C TRP A 373 -2.01 -2.56 -15.11
N PHE A 374 -2.97 -2.38 -14.22
CA PHE A 374 -4.33 -2.87 -14.35
C PHE A 374 -5.18 -1.90 -15.17
N SER A 375 -5.82 -2.40 -16.22
CA SER A 375 -6.78 -1.64 -17.03
C SER A 375 -8.19 -1.98 -16.56
N LYS A 376 -8.87 -0.99 -15.98
CA LYS A 376 -10.27 -1.15 -15.61
C LYS A 376 -11.12 -1.29 -16.89
N GLN A 377 -11.91 -2.36 -16.94
CA GLN A 377 -12.80 -2.66 -18.08
C GLN A 377 -14.05 -1.80 -18.07
#